data_AF-A0A091L0V1-F1
#
_entry.id   AF-A0A091L0V1-F1
#
_cell.length_a   1.000
_cell.length_b   1.000
_cell.length_c   1.000
_cell.angle_alpha   90.00
_cell.angle_beta   90.00
_cell.angle_gamma   90.00
#
_symmetry.space_group_name_H-M   'P 1'
#
loop_
_entity.id
_entity.type
_entity.pdbx_description
1 polymer ?
#
loop_
_entity_poly.entity_id
_entity_poly.type
_entity_poly.pdbx_seq_one_letter_code
_entity_poly.pdbx_strand_id
1 'polypeptide(L)'
;DLLMVGVMLGICSIMGLPWFVAATVLSISHVNSLKVESECSAPGEQPKFLGIREQRVTGLMIFVLMGLSVFMTSVLKFIPMPVLYGVFLYMGVSSLKGIQFFDRIKLFGMPAKHQPDLIYLRYVPLWKVHIFTVVQLTCLVLLWVIKASAAAVVFPMMVLALVFVRKLMDLCFTKRELSWLDDLMPESKKKKEDDKKKKEK
;
A
#
# COMPACT_ATOMS: atom_id res chain seq x y z
N ASP A 1 4.59 -10.67 -16.26
CA ASP A 1 5.11 -10.84 -14.88
C ASP A 1 5.00 -12.29 -14.42
N LEU A 2 3.78 -12.83 -14.27
CA LEU A 2 3.56 -14.21 -13.79
C LEU A 2 4.31 -15.29 -14.58
N LEU A 3 4.33 -15.19 -15.92
CA LEU A 3 5.11 -16.11 -16.77
C LEU A 3 6.62 -16.06 -16.46
N MET A 4 7.18 -14.86 -16.28
CA MET A 4 8.60 -14.67 -15.99
C MET A 4 8.95 -15.22 -14.59
N VAL A 5 8.09 -14.97 -13.60
CA VAL A 5 8.23 -15.56 -12.26
C VAL A 5 8.18 -17.08 -12.34
N GLY A 6 7.24 -17.66 -13.11
CA GLY A 6 7.14 -19.10 -13.32
C GLY A 6 8.40 -19.73 -13.93
N VAL A 7 8.95 -19.10 -14.97
CA VAL A 7 10.23 -19.52 -15.57
C VAL A 7 11.37 -19.45 -14.55
N MET A 8 11.46 -18.35 -13.79
CA MET A 8 12.51 -18.17 -12.78
C MET A 8 12.39 -19.18 -11.64
N LEU A 9 11.17 -19.52 -11.20
CA LEU A 9 10.92 -20.59 -10.23
C LEU A 9 11.40 -21.96 -10.74
N GLY A 10 11.18 -22.26 -12.02
CA GLY A 10 11.70 -23.48 -12.65
C GLY A 10 13.23 -23.55 -12.59
N ILE A 11 13.91 -22.46 -12.98
CA ILE A 11 15.37 -22.36 -12.94
C ILE A 11 15.89 -22.48 -11.50
N CYS A 12 15.31 -21.73 -10.55
CA CYS A 12 15.70 -21.78 -9.13
C CYS A 12 15.53 -23.20 -8.55
N SER A 13 14.47 -23.91 -8.93
CA SER A 13 14.23 -25.28 -8.47
C SER A 13 15.29 -26.27 -8.98
N ILE A 14 15.72 -26.15 -10.23
CA ILE A 14 16.79 -26.99 -10.81
C ILE A 14 18.14 -26.69 -10.12
N MET A 15 18.41 -25.43 -9.83
CA MET A 15 19.67 -24.99 -9.22
C MET A 15 19.70 -25.12 -7.68
N GLY A 16 18.60 -25.56 -7.04
CA GLY A 16 18.50 -25.64 -5.58
C GLY A 16 18.46 -24.28 -4.86
N LEU A 17 18.12 -23.20 -5.57
CA LEU A 17 18.02 -21.84 -5.05
C LEU A 17 16.62 -21.57 -4.46
N PRO A 18 16.51 -20.69 -3.45
CA PRO A 18 15.21 -20.32 -2.88
C PRO A 18 14.32 -19.64 -3.92
N TRP A 19 13.01 -19.86 -3.79
CA TRP A 19 12.00 -19.25 -4.65
C TRP A 19 11.81 -17.76 -4.37
N PHE A 20 11.81 -16.95 -5.41
CA PHE A 20 11.60 -15.51 -5.32
C PHE A 20 10.15 -15.14 -5.62
N VAL A 21 9.59 -14.25 -4.82
CA VAL A 21 8.25 -13.68 -4.98
C VAL A 21 8.36 -12.15 -4.91
N ALA A 22 7.47 -11.45 -5.59
CA ALA A 22 7.43 -9.99 -5.57
C ALA A 22 7.20 -9.45 -4.14
N ALA A 23 8.06 -8.53 -3.71
CA ALA A 23 8.00 -7.94 -2.37
C ALA A 23 7.23 -6.61 -2.38
N THR A 24 6.02 -6.59 -1.80
CA THR A 24 5.11 -5.43 -1.86
C THR A 24 5.70 -4.15 -1.25
N VAL A 25 6.23 -4.21 -0.02
CA VAL A 25 6.76 -3.03 0.69
C VAL A 25 7.96 -2.43 -0.04
N LEU A 26 8.88 -3.28 -0.50
CA LEU A 26 10.07 -2.85 -1.23
C LEU A 26 9.69 -2.22 -2.58
N SER A 27 8.75 -2.83 -3.32
CA SER A 27 8.24 -2.29 -4.58
C SER A 27 7.56 -0.93 -4.40
N ILE A 28 6.72 -0.76 -3.37
CA ILE A 28 6.09 0.54 -3.06
C ILE A 28 7.14 1.58 -2.69
N SER A 29 8.13 1.23 -1.86
CA SER A 29 9.21 2.14 -1.48
C SER A 29 10.04 2.57 -2.69
N HIS A 30 10.34 1.64 -3.59
CA HIS A 30 11.05 1.93 -4.84
C HIS A 30 10.23 2.87 -5.73
N VAL A 31 8.94 2.61 -5.93
CA VAL A 31 8.05 3.52 -6.69
C VAL A 31 7.98 4.91 -6.04
N ASN A 32 7.89 4.97 -4.70
CA ASN A 32 7.88 6.23 -3.96
C ASN A 32 9.19 7.02 -4.13
N SER A 33 10.35 6.37 -4.24
CA SER A 33 11.62 7.06 -4.53
C SER A 33 11.69 7.66 -5.94
N LEU A 34 10.83 7.21 -6.86
CA LEU A 34 10.73 7.69 -8.24
C LEU A 34 9.55 8.66 -8.43
N LYS A 35 8.84 8.97 -7.35
CA LYS A 35 7.72 9.90 -7.33
C LYS A 35 8.22 11.33 -7.53
N VAL A 36 7.63 12.04 -8.48
CA VAL A 36 7.89 13.46 -8.72
C VAL A 36 6.75 14.28 -8.16
N GLU A 37 7.10 15.20 -7.26
CA GLU A 37 6.20 16.17 -6.66
C GLU A 37 6.51 17.57 -7.20
N SER A 38 5.49 18.43 -7.27
CA SER A 38 5.60 19.78 -7.81
C SER A 38 6.39 20.71 -6.90
N GLU A 39 7.23 21.55 -7.49
CA GLU A 39 8.08 22.53 -6.79
C GLU A 39 7.33 23.79 -6.32
N CYS A 40 6.04 23.94 -6.66
CA CYS A 40 5.23 25.10 -6.26
C CYS A 40 5.10 25.18 -4.73
N SER A 41 6.01 25.95 -4.14
CA SER A 41 6.13 26.20 -2.71
C SER A 41 5.52 27.55 -2.38
N ALA A 42 4.21 27.70 -2.60
CA ALA A 42 3.48 28.72 -1.84
C ALA A 42 3.33 28.16 -0.41
N PRO A 43 3.69 28.90 0.66
CA PRO A 43 3.58 28.41 2.02
C PRO A 43 2.14 27.98 2.32
N GLY A 44 1.93 26.68 2.57
CA GLY A 44 0.62 26.07 2.83
C GLY A 44 0.03 25.25 1.68
N GLU A 45 0.62 25.25 0.48
CA GLU A 45 0.18 24.38 -0.63
C GLU A 45 0.77 22.97 -0.48
N GLN A 46 -0.09 21.94 -0.55
CA GLN A 46 0.37 20.54 -0.49
C GLN A 46 1.08 20.18 -1.80
N PRO A 47 2.24 19.50 -1.75
CA PRO A 47 2.99 19.16 -2.95
C PRO A 47 2.13 18.34 -3.92
N LYS A 48 1.95 18.89 -5.12
CA LYS A 48 1.10 18.27 -6.14
C LYS A 48 1.86 17.11 -6.79
N PHE A 49 1.33 15.90 -6.70
CA PHE A 49 1.86 14.75 -7.42
C PHE A 49 1.82 15.00 -8.94
N LEU A 50 2.98 15.02 -9.58
CA LEU A 50 3.16 15.22 -11.02
C LEU A 50 3.19 13.89 -11.77
N GLY A 51 3.83 12.87 -11.22
CA GLY A 51 3.91 11.54 -11.82
C GLY A 51 4.98 10.65 -11.18
N ILE A 52 5.15 9.45 -11.73
CA ILE A 52 6.23 8.51 -11.36
C ILE A 52 7.16 8.39 -12.56
N ARG A 53 8.47 8.44 -12.32
CA ARG A 53 9.46 8.14 -13.35
C ARG A 53 9.59 6.64 -13.54
N GLU A 54 9.04 6.11 -14.62
CA GLU A 54 9.26 4.73 -15.00
C GLU A 54 10.66 4.56 -15.60
N GLN A 55 11.46 3.70 -14.98
CA GLN A 55 12.76 3.36 -15.52
C GLN A 55 13.07 1.88 -15.22
N ARG A 56 13.96 1.28 -16.01
CA ARG A 56 14.37 -0.12 -15.88
C ARG A 56 15.77 -0.27 -15.25
N VAL A 57 16.54 0.82 -15.24
CA VAL A 57 17.97 0.82 -14.90
C VAL A 57 18.21 0.69 -13.40
N THR A 58 17.47 1.38 -12.53
CA THR A 58 17.67 1.31 -11.08
C THR A 58 17.35 -0.09 -10.55
N GLY A 59 16.31 -0.74 -11.07
CA GLY A 59 15.96 -2.12 -10.71
C GLY A 59 17.11 -3.07 -11.07
N LEU A 60 17.62 -2.97 -12.29
CA LEU A 60 18.79 -3.73 -12.74
C LEU A 60 20.03 -3.44 -11.86
N MET A 61 20.31 -2.16 -11.59
CA MET A 61 21.45 -1.74 -10.77
C MET A 61 21.37 -2.29 -9.34
N ILE A 62 20.18 -2.33 -8.73
CA ILE A 62 20.00 -2.90 -7.39
C ILE A 62 20.38 -4.40 -7.40
N PHE A 63 19.93 -5.18 -8.39
CA PHE A 63 20.28 -6.59 -8.49
C PHE A 63 21.77 -6.82 -8.79
N VAL A 64 22.36 -6.00 -9.66
CA VAL A 64 23.81 -6.06 -9.95
C VAL A 64 24.62 -5.73 -8.70
N LEU A 65 24.30 -4.65 -7.98
CA LEU A 65 24.97 -4.27 -6.73
C LEU A 65 24.77 -5.32 -5.63
N MET A 66 23.61 -5.98 -5.57
CA MET A 66 23.37 -7.10 -4.66
C MET A 66 24.30 -8.28 -4.99
N GLY A 67 24.50 -8.61 -6.26
CA GLY A 67 25.47 -9.63 -6.68
C GLY A 67 26.93 -9.24 -6.37
N LEU A 68 27.29 -7.97 -6.57
CA LEU A 68 28.64 -7.45 -6.27
C LEU A 68 28.90 -7.24 -4.77
N SER A 69 27.86 -7.28 -3.93
CA SER A 69 27.98 -7.03 -2.49
C SER A 69 28.96 -7.99 -1.78
N VAL A 70 29.14 -9.21 -2.30
CA VAL A 70 30.10 -10.20 -1.79
C VAL A 70 31.52 -9.63 -1.78
N PHE A 71 31.91 -8.89 -2.83
CA PHE A 71 33.22 -8.25 -2.92
C PHE A 71 33.35 -7.03 -2.00
N MET A 72 32.24 -6.40 -1.63
CA MET A 72 32.20 -5.22 -0.76
C MET A 72 31.99 -5.56 0.73
N THR A 73 32.00 -6.85 1.09
CA THR A 73 31.76 -7.32 2.47
C THR A 73 32.64 -6.61 3.52
N SER A 74 33.90 -6.33 3.17
CA SER A 74 34.85 -5.61 4.04
C SER A 74 34.38 -4.21 4.45
N VAL A 75 33.56 -3.55 3.62
CA VAL A 75 32.97 -2.24 3.88
C VAL A 75 31.59 -2.40 4.53
N LEU A 76 30.76 -3.31 4.02
CA LEU A 76 29.39 -3.53 4.49
C LEU A 76 29.34 -3.98 5.96
N LYS A 77 30.35 -4.69 6.47
CA LYS A 77 30.42 -5.12 7.87
C LYS A 77 30.45 -3.97 8.89
N PHE A 78 30.83 -2.77 8.47
CA PHE A 78 30.84 -1.59 9.34
C PHE A 78 29.45 -1.00 9.55
N ILE A 79 28.45 -1.42 8.76
CA ILE A 79 27.08 -0.94 8.89
C ILE A 79 26.41 -1.68 10.06
N PRO A 80 26.06 -0.98 11.15
CA PRO A 80 25.47 -1.63 12.32
C PRO A 80 24.02 -2.03 12.04
N MET A 81 23.61 -3.22 12.47
CA MET A 81 22.25 -3.74 12.29
C MET A 81 21.13 -2.80 12.81
N PRO A 82 21.30 -2.05 13.92
CA PRO A 82 20.32 -1.04 14.34
C PRO A 82 19.94 -0.01 13.27
N VAL A 83 20.88 0.38 12.41
CA VAL A 83 20.60 1.33 11.32
C VAL A 83 19.66 0.69 10.30
N LEU A 84 19.89 -0.58 9.94
CA LEU A 84 19.02 -1.31 9.01
C LEU A 84 17.60 -1.45 9.56
N TYR A 85 17.44 -1.76 10.85
CA TYR A 85 16.11 -1.78 11.48
C TYR A 85 15.41 -0.42 11.41
N GLY A 86 16.14 0.69 11.58
CA GLY A 86 15.61 2.03 11.40
C GLY A 86 15.09 2.28 9.96
N VAL A 87 15.86 1.87 8.95
CA VAL A 87 15.42 1.99 7.55
C VAL A 87 14.21 1.09 7.27
N PHE A 88 14.19 -0.15 7.76
CA PHE A 88 13.03 -1.04 7.60
C PHE A 88 11.76 -0.49 8.27
N LEU A 89 11.89 0.11 9.46
CA LEU A 89 10.77 0.76 10.14
C LEU A 89 10.27 1.95 9.32
N TYR A 90 11.17 2.79 8.78
CA TYR A 90 10.80 3.89 7.90
C TYR A 90 10.07 3.39 6.63
N MET A 91 10.60 2.37 5.96
CA MET A 91 9.93 1.78 4.79
C MET A 91 8.55 1.23 5.15
N GLY A 92 8.42 0.57 6.30
CA GLY A 92 7.15 0.08 6.82
C GLY A 92 6.14 1.21 7.00
N VAL A 93 6.48 2.23 7.79
CA VAL A 93 5.59 3.37 8.07
C VAL A 93 5.27 4.17 6.81
N SER A 94 6.26 4.42 5.95
CA SER A 94 6.06 5.14 4.69
C SER A 94 5.13 4.38 3.73
N SER A 95 5.21 3.05 3.68
CA SER A 95 4.32 2.22 2.86
C SER A 95 2.85 2.24 3.29
N LEU A 96 2.58 2.57 4.57
CA LEU A 96 1.21 2.73 5.08
C LEU A 96 0.58 4.08 4.66
N LYS A 97 1.39 5.06 4.26
CA LYS A 97 0.91 6.38 3.82
C LYS A 97 0.19 6.25 2.48
N GLY A 98 -1.07 6.65 2.42
CA GLY A 98 -1.91 6.56 1.21
C GLY A 98 -2.76 5.30 1.11
N ILE A 99 -2.70 4.41 2.11
CA ILE A 99 -3.68 3.32 2.25
C ILE A 99 -4.94 3.88 2.92
N GLN A 100 -6.05 3.90 2.19
CA GLN A 100 -7.34 4.43 2.67
C GLN A 100 -7.80 3.82 4.00
N PHE A 101 -7.56 2.52 4.21
CA PHE A 101 -7.86 1.84 5.47
C PHE A 101 -7.16 2.49 6.67
N PHE A 102 -5.88 2.83 6.53
CA PHE A 102 -5.11 3.45 7.61
C PHE A 102 -5.56 4.90 7.87
N ASP A 103 -5.94 5.64 6.83
CA ASP A 103 -6.51 6.98 6.98
C ASP A 103 -7.89 6.94 7.68
N ARG A 104 -8.70 5.91 7.43
CA ARG A 104 -9.96 5.68 8.16
C ARG A 104 -9.74 5.24 9.60
N ILE A 105 -8.66 4.53 9.91
CA ILE A 105 -8.30 4.21 11.31
C ILE A 105 -7.97 5.51 12.06
N LYS A 106 -7.15 6.40 11.48
CA LYS A 106 -6.81 7.69 12.09
C LYS A 106 -8.06 8.54 12.37
N LEU A 107 -9.09 8.39 11.54
CA LEU A 107 -10.37 9.07 11.69
C LEU A 107 -11.05 8.80 13.05
N PHE A 108 -10.85 7.62 13.65
CA PHE A 108 -11.40 7.32 14.98
C PHE A 108 -10.81 8.21 16.07
N GLY A 109 -9.55 8.64 15.91
CA GLY A 109 -8.87 9.51 16.88
C GLY A 109 -9.06 11.01 16.62
N MET A 110 -9.73 11.39 15.53
CA MET A 110 -9.93 12.79 15.16
C MET A 110 -11.35 13.27 15.52
N PRO A 111 -11.49 14.41 16.21
CA PRO A 111 -12.82 15.01 16.40
C PRO A 111 -13.36 15.50 15.06
N ALA A 112 -14.68 15.39 14.87
CA ALA A 112 -15.36 15.72 13.60
C ALA A 112 -15.07 17.13 13.05
N LYS A 113 -14.66 18.08 13.91
CA LYS A 113 -14.31 19.45 13.52
C LYS A 113 -12.95 19.57 12.82
N HIS A 114 -12.00 18.67 13.09
CA HIS A 114 -10.64 18.71 12.55
C HIS A 114 -10.42 17.67 11.43
N GLN A 115 -11.52 17.12 10.93
CA GLN A 115 -11.47 16.03 9.99
C GLN A 115 -10.98 16.54 8.62
N PRO A 116 -9.97 15.89 8.01
CA PRO A 116 -9.51 16.27 6.69
C PRO A 116 -10.62 16.14 5.66
N ASP A 117 -10.58 17.00 4.64
CA ASP A 117 -11.53 17.04 3.52
C ASP A 117 -11.30 15.86 2.57
N LEU A 118 -11.70 14.67 3.02
CA LEU A 118 -11.70 13.42 2.27
C LEU A 118 -13.03 13.26 1.54
N ILE A 119 -12.97 12.91 0.26
CA ILE A 119 -14.12 12.94 -0.66
C ILE A 119 -15.24 12.01 -0.19
N TYR A 120 -14.90 10.83 0.34
CA TYR A 120 -15.89 9.85 0.78
C TYR A 120 -16.72 10.32 1.97
N LEU A 121 -16.19 11.21 2.82
CA LEU A 121 -16.90 11.78 3.97
C LEU A 121 -18.03 12.72 3.57
N ARG A 122 -17.97 13.24 2.34
CA ARG A 122 -18.99 14.12 1.79
C ARG A 122 -20.23 13.37 1.30
N TYR A 123 -20.08 12.09 0.99
CA TYR A 123 -21.14 11.27 0.39
C TYR A 123 -21.63 10.13 1.30
N VAL A 124 -20.88 9.79 2.36
CA VAL A 124 -21.21 8.70 3.29
C VAL A 124 -21.17 9.20 4.74
N PRO A 125 -22.20 8.92 5.55
CA PRO A 125 -22.22 9.35 6.95
C PRO A 125 -21.12 8.66 7.76
N LEU A 126 -20.51 9.39 8.70
CA LEU A 126 -19.35 8.94 9.50
C LEU A 126 -19.56 7.60 10.20
N TRP A 127 -20.72 7.39 10.81
CA TRP A 127 -21.01 6.16 11.55
C TRP A 127 -20.92 4.92 10.65
N LYS A 128 -21.33 5.02 9.39
CA LYS A 128 -21.18 3.94 8.40
C LYS A 128 -19.73 3.72 7.99
N VAL A 129 -18.93 4.80 7.90
CA VAL A 129 -17.49 4.70 7.68
C VAL A 129 -16.85 3.90 8.82
N HIS A 130 -17.17 4.23 10.08
CA HIS A 130 -16.63 3.55 11.25
C HIS A 130 -17.01 2.05 11.29
N ILE A 131 -18.27 1.69 11.02
CA ILE A 131 -18.69 0.28 10.93
C ILE A 131 -17.87 -0.44 9.87
N PHE A 132 -17.70 0.17 8.70
CA PHE A 132 -16.92 -0.39 7.61
C PHE A 132 -15.46 -0.63 8.03
N THR A 133 -14.82 0.34 8.69
CA THR A 133 -13.44 0.17 9.16
C THR A 133 -13.32 -0.89 10.25
N VAL A 134 -14.32 -1.04 11.13
CA VAL A 134 -14.33 -2.10 12.15
C VAL A 134 -14.39 -3.47 11.49
N VAL A 135 -15.22 -3.66 10.46
CA VAL A 135 -15.27 -4.91 9.71
C VAL A 135 -13.90 -5.23 9.08
N GLN A 136 -13.27 -4.23 8.45
CA GLN A 136 -11.93 -4.40 7.86
C GLN A 136 -10.86 -4.71 8.93
N LEU A 137 -10.92 -4.07 10.09
CA LEU A 137 -10.01 -4.31 11.20
C LEU A 137 -10.17 -5.74 11.74
N THR A 138 -11.41 -6.20 11.92
CA THR A 138 -11.70 -7.59 12.31
C THR A 138 -11.14 -8.58 11.29
N CYS A 139 -11.31 -8.31 9.99
CA CYS A 139 -10.71 -9.15 8.94
C CYS A 139 -9.17 -9.18 9.03
N LEU A 140 -8.54 -8.03 9.28
CA LEU A 140 -7.09 -7.95 9.44
C LEU A 140 -6.60 -8.73 10.67
N VAL A 141 -7.29 -8.61 11.80
CA VAL A 141 -6.96 -9.35 13.03
C VAL A 141 -7.10 -10.86 12.81
N LEU A 142 -8.17 -11.31 12.14
CA LEU A 142 -8.35 -12.72 11.79
C LEU A 142 -7.20 -13.23 10.90
N LEU A 143 -6.84 -12.47 9.87
CA LEU A 143 -5.69 -12.81 9.01
C LEU A 143 -4.38 -12.85 9.80
N TRP A 144 -4.18 -11.93 10.74
CA TRP A 144 -2.99 -11.91 11.59
C TRP A 144 -2.90 -13.15 12.47
N VAL A 145 -3.97 -13.49 13.18
CA VAL A 145 -4.01 -14.65 14.09
C VAL A 145 -3.68 -15.93 13.33
N ILE A 146 -4.23 -16.10 12.14
CA ILE A 146 -4.02 -17.30 11.34
C ILE A 146 -2.63 -17.28 10.68
N LYS A 147 -2.11 -16.11 10.27
CA LYS A 147 -0.72 -15.96 9.80
C LYS A 147 0.29 -16.34 10.88
N ALA A 148 -0.01 -16.05 12.14
CA ALA A 148 0.82 -16.44 13.29
C ALA A 148 0.71 -17.95 13.63
N SER A 149 -0.28 -18.64 13.08
CA SER A 149 -0.50 -20.07 13.27
C SER A 149 0.25 -20.91 12.23
N ALA A 150 0.41 -22.21 12.50
CA ALA A 150 0.97 -23.17 11.55
C ALA A 150 0.17 -23.28 10.23
N ALA A 151 -1.07 -22.78 10.22
CA ALA A 151 -1.93 -22.71 9.04
C ALA A 151 -1.54 -21.61 8.03
N ALA A 152 -0.42 -20.90 8.20
CA ALA A 152 0.03 -19.84 7.31
C ALA A 152 0.16 -20.26 5.83
N VAL A 153 0.34 -21.55 5.53
CA VAL A 153 0.39 -22.08 4.16
C VAL A 153 -0.95 -21.88 3.42
N VAL A 154 -2.07 -21.83 4.15
CA VAL A 154 -3.43 -21.66 3.60
C VAL A 154 -3.75 -20.19 3.28
N PHE A 155 -2.80 -19.27 3.52
CA PHE A 155 -2.97 -17.83 3.35
C PHE A 155 -3.66 -17.40 2.04
N PRO A 156 -3.32 -17.94 0.84
CA PRO A 156 -3.99 -17.56 -0.41
C PRO A 156 -5.50 -17.83 -0.40
N MET A 157 -5.94 -18.97 0.15
CA MET A 157 -7.37 -19.32 0.25
C MET A 157 -8.10 -18.37 1.20
N MET A 158 -7.41 -17.86 2.22
CA MET A 158 -8.00 -16.90 3.14
C MET A 158 -8.16 -15.52 2.54
N VAL A 159 -7.23 -15.09 1.69
CA VAL A 159 -7.39 -13.83 0.94
C VAL A 159 -8.60 -13.94 0.01
N LEU A 160 -8.83 -15.10 -0.60
CA LEU A 160 -10.07 -15.36 -1.34
C LEU A 160 -11.32 -15.30 -0.43
N ALA A 161 -11.24 -15.77 0.82
CA ALA A 161 -12.32 -15.64 1.78
C ALA A 161 -12.75 -14.17 2.02
N LEU A 162 -11.82 -13.22 1.95
CA LEU A 162 -12.14 -11.78 2.06
C LEU A 162 -13.05 -11.29 0.92
N VAL A 163 -12.98 -11.91 -0.26
CA VAL A 163 -13.87 -11.58 -1.39
C VAL A 163 -15.32 -11.94 -1.03
N PHE A 164 -15.54 -13.04 -0.31
CA PHE A 164 -16.86 -13.41 0.19
C PHE A 164 -17.34 -12.46 1.28
N VAL A 165 -16.48 -12.06 2.22
CA VAL A 165 -16.80 -11.03 3.22
C VAL A 165 -17.21 -9.73 2.52
N ARG A 166 -16.47 -9.34 1.48
CA ARG A 166 -16.79 -8.17 0.67
C ARG A 166 -18.13 -8.29 -0.02
N LYS A 167 -18.53 -9.49 -0.43
CA LYS A 167 -19.85 -9.75 -1.03
C LYS A 167 -20.98 -9.69 0.00
N LEU A 168 -20.75 -10.17 1.23
CA LEU A 168 -21.70 -10.07 2.33
C LEU A 168 -21.99 -8.62 2.74
N MET A 169 -21.02 -7.72 2.58
CA MET A 169 -21.20 -6.30 2.86
C MET A 169 -22.23 -5.61 1.95
N ASP A 170 -22.56 -6.20 0.78
CA ASP A 170 -23.65 -5.71 -0.07
C ASP A 170 -25.03 -5.81 0.62
N LEU A 171 -25.16 -6.60 1.70
CA LEU A 171 -26.40 -6.70 2.50
C LEU A 171 -26.58 -5.54 3.48
N CYS A 172 -25.48 -4.98 4.00
CA CYS A 172 -25.51 -3.93 5.03
C CYS A 172 -25.31 -2.53 4.45
N PHE A 173 -24.69 -2.40 3.27
CA PHE A 173 -24.34 -1.13 2.64
C PHE A 173 -24.99 -0.97 1.28
N THR A 174 -25.41 0.25 0.96
CA THR A 174 -25.93 0.55 -0.38
C THR A 174 -24.78 0.56 -1.39
N LYS A 175 -25.00 0.08 -2.62
CA LYS A 175 -23.99 0.07 -3.71
C LYS A 175 -23.28 1.41 -3.89
N ARG A 176 -24.00 2.54 -3.71
CA ARG A 176 -23.44 3.89 -3.77
C ARG A 176 -22.43 4.15 -2.65
N GLU A 177 -22.77 3.84 -1.40
CA GLU A 177 -21.89 4.05 -0.24
C GLU A 177 -20.61 3.24 -0.38
N LEU A 178 -20.79 2.00 -0.82
CA LEU A 178 -19.72 1.04 -0.98
C LEU A 178 -18.80 1.40 -2.16
N SER A 179 -19.36 1.95 -3.24
CA SER A 179 -18.56 2.53 -4.33
C SER A 179 -17.68 3.68 -3.87
N TRP A 180 -18.13 4.54 -2.94
CA TRP A 180 -17.28 5.60 -2.38
C TRP A 180 -16.23 5.08 -1.40
N LEU A 181 -16.49 3.96 -0.72
CA LEU A 181 -15.59 3.34 0.26
C LEU A 181 -14.57 2.37 -0.35
N ASP A 182 -14.81 1.82 -1.54
CA ASP A 182 -13.94 0.79 -2.14
C ASP A 182 -13.38 1.16 -3.52
N ASP A 183 -13.65 2.36 -4.03
CA ASP A 183 -13.26 2.66 -5.41
C ASP A 183 -11.76 2.60 -5.65
N LEU A 184 -11.40 2.03 -6.79
CA LEU A 184 -10.04 1.88 -7.28
C LEU A 184 -9.43 3.22 -7.75
N MET A 185 -10.26 4.25 -7.98
CA MET A 185 -9.79 5.55 -8.44
C MET A 185 -9.04 6.31 -7.32
N PRO A 186 -7.79 6.75 -7.54
CA PRO A 186 -7.01 7.45 -6.52
C PRO A 186 -7.68 8.76 -6.12
N GLU A 187 -7.70 9.05 -4.81
CA GLU A 187 -8.42 10.19 -4.23
C GLU A 187 -8.00 11.54 -4.82
N SER A 188 -6.72 11.69 -5.18
CA SER A 188 -6.21 12.92 -5.80
C SER A 188 -6.82 13.22 -7.18
N LYS A 189 -7.19 12.19 -7.95
CA LYS A 189 -7.89 12.38 -9.23
C LYS A 189 -9.36 12.72 -9.00
N LYS A 190 -10.02 12.02 -8.08
CA LYS A 190 -11.41 12.29 -7.71
C LYS A 190 -11.60 13.72 -7.19
N LYS A 191 -10.68 14.22 -6.35
CA LYS A 191 -10.75 15.58 -5.81
C LYS A 191 -10.72 16.61 -6.93
N LYS A 192 -9.78 16.43 -7.87
CA LYS A 192 -9.66 17.31 -9.06
C LYS A 192 -10.91 17.27 -9.94
N GLU A 193 -11.52 16.10 -10.14
CA GLU A 193 -12.73 15.98 -10.96
C GLU A 193 -13.97 16.57 -10.26
N ASP A 194 -14.14 16.34 -8.96
CA ASP A 194 -15.23 16.93 -8.19
C ASP A 194 -15.09 18.45 -8.08
N ASP A 195 -13.87 18.96 -7.91
CA ASP A 195 -13.59 20.40 -7.88
C ASP A 195 -13.85 21.04 -9.26
N LYS A 196 -13.54 20.34 -10.36
CA LYS A 196 -13.91 20.80 -11.72
C LYS A 196 -15.42 20.85 -11.90
N LYS A 197 -16.14 19.78 -11.56
CA LYS A 197 -17.61 19.72 -11.67
C LYS A 197 -18.32 20.78 -10.83
N LYS A 198 -17.74 21.15 -9.68
CA LYS A 198 -18.23 22.26 -8.85
C LYS A 198 -17.99 23.64 -9.47
N LYS A 199 -16.90 23.82 -10.21
CA LYS A 199 -16.59 25.10 -10.87
C LYS A 199 -17.39 25.30 -12.16
N GLU A 200 -17.89 24.22 -12.75
CA GLU A 200 -18.75 24.22 -13.94
C GLU A 200 -20.25 24.39 -13.63
N LYS A 201 -20.64 24.36 -12.34
CA LYS A 201 -22.01 24.59 -11.86
C LYS A 201 -22.11 25.94 -11.17
#